data_AF-A0A927P7M5-F1
#
_entry.id   AF-A0A927P7M5-F1
#
_cell.length_a   1.000
_cell.length_b   1.000
_cell.length_c   1.000
_cell.angle_alpha   90.00
_cell.angle_beta   90.00
_cell.angle_gamma   90.00
#
_symmetry.space_group_name_H-M   'P 1'
#
loop_
_entity.id
_entity.type
_entity.pdbx_description
1 polymer ?
#
loop_
_entity_poly.entity_id
_entity_poly.type
_entity_poly.pdbx_seq_one_letter_code
_entity_poly.pdbx_strand_id
1 'polypeptide(L)'
;MTAPSSVIPSIGSVTITPVNSNTVISGWGIFVQGKTQATIKINNAAGAYGSTIKSYSISNSYLGSVQSSTMTTATINRNGTFTMTAKVTDSRGRTATKTASFTVYAYAAPVFSSITMYRCNSAGTRSDTEGTYGYVKTNFGCSALNSSNKVTATAKLMQVGGSYTQSTSLTSGTGVVMGGGNLAVDATYSVVLTLTDTVGTISTYTGEISSAAYIMHIKKGGRAVGFGMAAGEDETVSFGWKVKLENPLEVTQGGTGGSTASAACANIGAVKKSGDTMTGNLSISGYLYPSLNLMPTYNGTGNRTVFEGSYVGASSFSSWEDSTGNNRRMLEVRNGSYQSDLNHAVVLRDVDGGTYYTYRMFHAGMETPIPIANGGTAATTSKSALNNLGIFYSAT
;
A
#
# COMPACT_ATOMS: atom_id res chain seq x y z
N MET A 1 -53.18 16.39 -77.31
CA MET A 1 -53.48 16.83 -75.93
C MET A 1 -52.39 16.34 -75.01
N THR A 2 -51.71 17.23 -74.28
CA THR A 2 -50.77 16.87 -73.22
C THR A 2 -51.53 16.75 -71.91
N ALA A 3 -51.41 15.62 -71.21
CA ALA A 3 -52.01 15.45 -69.89
C ALA A 3 -51.48 16.53 -68.91
N PRO A 4 -52.26 16.97 -67.91
CA PRO A 4 -51.81 17.94 -66.89
C PRO A 4 -50.52 17.52 -66.17
N SER A 5 -49.75 18.49 -65.67
CA SER A 5 -48.52 18.23 -64.90
C SER A 5 -48.75 17.47 -63.59
N SER A 6 -49.97 17.54 -63.05
CA SER A 6 -50.42 16.77 -61.87
C SER A 6 -50.60 15.28 -62.14
N VAL A 7 -50.62 14.85 -63.40
CA VAL A 7 -50.71 13.44 -63.79
C VAL A 7 -49.30 12.83 -63.82
N ILE A 8 -48.89 12.25 -62.69
CA ILE A 8 -47.57 11.66 -62.44
C ILE A 8 -47.62 10.11 -62.36
N PRO A 9 -46.50 9.39 -62.53
CA PRO A 9 -46.45 7.95 -62.25
C PRO A 9 -46.69 7.62 -60.77
N SER A 10 -46.87 6.34 -60.42
CA SER A 10 -47.07 5.87 -59.05
C SER A 10 -46.06 4.81 -58.62
N ILE A 11 -45.75 4.76 -57.31
CA ILE A 11 -44.97 3.71 -56.67
C ILE A 11 -45.85 3.01 -55.63
N GLY A 12 -46.15 1.72 -55.84
CA GLY A 12 -46.95 0.92 -54.91
C GLY A 12 -46.29 0.79 -53.53
N SER A 13 -45.10 0.22 -53.44
CA SER A 13 -44.33 0.14 -52.19
C SER A 13 -42.82 0.09 -52.42
N VAL A 14 -42.07 0.34 -51.35
CA VAL A 14 -40.62 0.13 -51.29
C VAL A 14 -40.37 -0.83 -50.13
N THR A 15 -39.82 -2.00 -50.41
CA THR A 15 -39.51 -3.01 -49.39
C THR A 15 -38.01 -3.02 -49.11
N ILE A 16 -37.64 -3.18 -47.84
CA ILE A 16 -36.25 -3.26 -47.39
C ILE A 16 -36.10 -4.54 -46.57
N THR A 17 -35.23 -5.45 -46.98
CA THR A 17 -35.01 -6.74 -46.33
C THR A 17 -33.54 -6.92 -45.96
N PRO A 18 -33.22 -7.42 -44.75
CA PRO A 18 -31.85 -7.68 -44.35
C PRO A 18 -31.28 -8.90 -45.09
N VAL A 19 -30.00 -8.80 -45.46
CA VAL A 19 -29.20 -9.91 -46.01
C VAL A 19 -28.02 -10.12 -45.06
N ASN A 20 -28.04 -11.25 -44.36
CA ASN A 20 -27.08 -11.57 -43.30
C ASN A 20 -26.26 -12.81 -43.68
N SER A 21 -24.93 -12.72 -43.57
CA SER A 21 -24.05 -13.89 -43.69
C SER A 21 -23.94 -14.68 -42.37
N ASN A 22 -24.34 -14.09 -41.24
CA ASN A 22 -24.41 -14.76 -39.95
C ASN A 22 -25.81 -15.37 -39.74
N THR A 23 -25.87 -16.69 -39.55
CA THR A 23 -27.12 -17.46 -39.43
C THR A 23 -27.94 -17.08 -38.20
N VAL A 24 -27.30 -16.69 -37.10
CA VAL A 24 -27.98 -16.23 -35.88
C VAL A 24 -28.70 -14.91 -36.14
N ILE A 25 -28.00 -13.94 -36.74
CA ILE A 25 -28.57 -12.62 -37.07
C ILE A 25 -29.68 -12.76 -38.13
N SER A 26 -29.52 -13.69 -39.08
CA SER A 26 -30.54 -13.98 -40.10
C SER A 26 -31.90 -14.32 -39.46
N GLY A 27 -31.90 -15.11 -38.38
CA GLY A 27 -33.11 -15.48 -37.64
C GLY A 27 -33.82 -14.33 -36.92
N TRP A 28 -33.19 -13.16 -36.77
CA TRP A 28 -33.76 -12.01 -36.05
C TRP A 28 -34.48 -11.01 -36.95
N GLY A 29 -34.23 -11.04 -38.27
CA GLY A 29 -34.85 -10.09 -39.21
C GLY A 29 -34.46 -8.62 -38.98
N ILE A 30 -33.31 -8.35 -38.34
CA ILE A 30 -32.81 -7.00 -38.05
C ILE A 30 -31.57 -6.65 -38.86
N PHE A 31 -31.23 -5.36 -38.90
CA PHE A 31 -29.99 -4.86 -39.47
C PHE A 31 -28.98 -4.56 -38.37
N VAL A 32 -27.78 -5.12 -38.50
CA VAL A 32 -26.71 -5.02 -37.50
C VAL A 32 -25.48 -4.41 -38.15
N GLN A 33 -24.94 -3.40 -37.48
CA GLN A 33 -23.74 -2.69 -37.92
C GLN A 33 -22.57 -3.66 -38.17
N GLY A 34 -21.95 -3.58 -39.34
CA GLY A 34 -20.81 -4.39 -39.74
C GLY A 34 -21.14 -5.85 -40.05
N LYS A 35 -22.42 -6.25 -40.03
CA LYS A 35 -22.86 -7.64 -40.23
C LYS A 35 -23.91 -7.81 -41.32
N THR A 36 -24.74 -6.80 -41.54
CA THR A 36 -25.92 -6.90 -42.43
C THR A 36 -25.77 -6.03 -43.68
N GLN A 37 -26.26 -6.53 -44.81
CA GLN A 37 -26.56 -5.76 -46.03
C GLN A 37 -28.07 -5.51 -46.12
N ALA A 38 -28.51 -4.52 -46.89
CA ALA A 38 -29.92 -4.27 -47.15
C ALA A 38 -30.25 -4.48 -48.63
N THR A 39 -31.31 -5.23 -48.93
CA THR A 39 -31.91 -5.30 -50.27
C THR A 39 -33.16 -4.43 -50.30
N ILE A 40 -33.15 -3.43 -51.19
CA ILE A 40 -34.22 -2.48 -51.42
C ILE A 40 -34.86 -2.80 -52.76
N LYS A 41 -36.20 -2.87 -52.80
CA LYS A 41 -36.95 -3.14 -54.03
C LYS A 41 -38.14 -2.20 -54.19
N ILE A 42 -38.27 -1.64 -55.38
CA ILE A 42 -39.46 -0.88 -55.82
C ILE A 42 -40.49 -1.88 -56.34
N ASN A 43 -41.69 -1.88 -55.76
CA ASN A 43 -42.76 -2.79 -56.14
C ASN A 43 -43.94 -2.01 -56.74
N ASN A 44 -44.55 -2.58 -57.78
CA ASN A 44 -45.77 -2.09 -58.42
C ASN A 44 -45.66 -0.62 -58.88
N ALA A 45 -44.57 -0.29 -59.58
CA ALA A 45 -44.46 1.01 -60.24
C ALA A 45 -45.28 1.02 -61.53
N ALA A 46 -46.06 2.08 -61.75
CA ALA A 46 -46.93 2.21 -62.91
C ALA A 46 -46.91 3.63 -63.48
N GLY A 47 -47.00 3.74 -64.80
CA GLY A 47 -47.29 5.02 -65.45
C GLY A 47 -48.76 5.40 -65.29
N ALA A 48 -49.15 6.56 -65.83
CA ALA A 48 -50.51 7.07 -65.73
C ALA A 48 -51.10 7.37 -67.12
N TYR A 49 -52.32 6.90 -67.37
CA TYR A 49 -53.06 7.08 -68.64
C TYR A 49 -52.24 6.65 -69.88
N GLY A 50 -51.70 5.43 -69.84
CA GLY A 50 -50.96 4.83 -70.96
C GLY A 50 -49.47 5.17 -71.04
N SER A 51 -48.91 5.95 -70.11
CA SER A 51 -47.45 6.10 -70.02
C SER A 51 -46.78 4.84 -69.43
N THR A 52 -45.52 4.61 -69.79
CA THR A 52 -44.69 3.50 -69.29
C THR A 52 -43.58 4.03 -68.39
N ILE A 53 -43.10 3.24 -67.44
CA ILE A 53 -41.94 3.62 -66.62
C ILE A 53 -40.68 3.52 -67.48
N LYS A 54 -39.95 4.64 -67.58
CA LYS A 54 -38.73 4.79 -68.37
C LYS A 54 -37.47 4.55 -67.54
N SER A 55 -37.45 4.97 -66.27
CA SER A 55 -36.30 4.77 -65.40
C SER A 55 -36.67 4.64 -63.92
N TYR A 56 -35.78 3.99 -63.18
CA TYR A 56 -35.84 3.78 -61.74
C TYR A 56 -34.58 4.35 -61.11
N SER A 57 -34.70 4.87 -59.89
CA SER A 57 -33.55 5.20 -59.06
C SER A 57 -33.86 4.87 -57.60
N ILE A 58 -32.89 4.26 -56.93
CA ILE A 58 -32.88 4.09 -55.47
C ILE A 58 -31.65 4.82 -54.97
N SER A 59 -31.79 5.67 -53.94
CA SER A 59 -30.67 6.42 -53.39
C SER A 59 -30.77 6.63 -51.88
N ASN A 60 -29.60 6.68 -51.27
CA ASN A 60 -29.35 7.20 -49.93
C ASN A 60 -27.96 7.84 -49.91
N SER A 61 -27.79 8.95 -49.20
CA SER A 61 -26.54 9.72 -49.19
C SER A 61 -25.34 8.93 -48.65
N TYR A 62 -25.57 7.89 -47.85
CA TYR A 62 -24.52 7.05 -47.26
C TYR A 62 -24.45 5.66 -47.88
N LEU A 63 -25.60 5.02 -48.13
CA LEU A 63 -25.66 3.63 -48.62
C LEU A 63 -25.47 3.50 -50.14
N GLY A 64 -25.40 4.63 -50.84
CA GLY A 64 -25.15 4.70 -52.28
C GLY A 64 -26.42 4.92 -53.10
N SER A 65 -26.27 4.85 -54.43
CA SER A 65 -27.41 4.94 -55.35
C SER A 65 -27.24 4.04 -56.57
N VAL A 66 -28.36 3.61 -57.16
CA VAL A 66 -28.40 2.82 -58.39
C VAL A 66 -29.51 3.33 -59.31
N GLN A 67 -29.36 3.11 -60.62
CA GLN A 67 -30.40 3.34 -61.62
C GLN A 67 -31.12 2.02 -61.96
N SER A 68 -31.74 1.40 -60.96
CA SER A 68 -32.42 0.10 -61.06
C SER A 68 -33.62 0.06 -60.11
N SER A 69 -34.55 -0.86 -60.35
CA SER A 69 -35.70 -1.11 -59.47
C SER A 69 -35.34 -1.90 -58.21
N THR A 70 -34.11 -2.42 -58.14
CA THR A 70 -33.56 -3.16 -56.99
C THR A 70 -32.14 -2.70 -56.68
N MET A 71 -31.80 -2.63 -55.38
CA MET A 71 -30.47 -2.29 -54.88
C MET A 71 -30.11 -3.23 -53.74
N THR A 72 -28.90 -3.79 -53.71
CA THR A 72 -28.33 -4.42 -52.51
C THR A 72 -27.14 -3.58 -52.07
N THR A 73 -27.15 -3.14 -50.81
CA THR A 73 -26.06 -2.33 -50.25
C THR A 73 -24.82 -3.19 -50.00
N ALA A 74 -23.65 -2.56 -49.88
CA ALA A 74 -22.54 -3.17 -49.15
C ALA A 74 -22.92 -3.38 -47.67
N THR A 75 -22.09 -4.12 -46.93
CA THR A 75 -22.28 -4.31 -45.49
C THR A 75 -22.32 -2.95 -44.79
N ILE A 76 -23.37 -2.71 -43.99
CA ILE A 76 -23.64 -1.40 -43.43
C ILE A 76 -22.80 -1.17 -42.18
N ASN A 77 -21.81 -0.27 -42.25
CA ASN A 77 -20.85 -0.05 -41.17
C ASN A 77 -21.22 1.08 -40.20
N ARG A 78 -22.39 1.72 -40.37
CA ARG A 78 -22.94 2.73 -39.46
C ARG A 78 -24.27 2.29 -38.90
N ASN A 79 -24.50 2.60 -37.64
CA ASN A 79 -25.78 2.42 -36.96
C ASN A 79 -26.70 3.64 -37.15
N GLY A 80 -27.96 3.48 -36.80
CA GLY A 80 -28.98 4.52 -36.88
C GLY A 80 -30.08 4.22 -37.89
N THR A 81 -30.97 5.18 -38.08
CA THR A 81 -32.09 5.06 -39.03
C THR A 81 -31.70 5.60 -40.39
N PHE A 82 -31.83 4.78 -41.43
CA PHE A 82 -31.57 5.15 -42.82
C PHE A 82 -32.89 5.26 -43.57
N THR A 83 -33.02 6.32 -44.37
CA THR A 83 -34.18 6.55 -45.26
C THR A 83 -33.73 6.37 -46.70
N MET A 84 -34.33 5.41 -47.39
CA MET A 84 -34.11 5.12 -48.80
C MET A 84 -35.13 5.90 -49.63
N THR A 85 -34.66 6.57 -50.68
CA THR A 85 -35.51 7.31 -51.62
C THR A 85 -35.61 6.54 -52.92
N ALA A 86 -36.81 6.08 -53.25
CA ALA A 86 -37.13 5.50 -54.55
C ALA A 86 -37.75 6.56 -55.45
N LYS A 87 -37.28 6.65 -56.70
CA LYS A 87 -37.81 7.55 -57.72
C LYS A 87 -38.07 6.77 -58.99
N VAL A 88 -39.22 7.01 -59.61
CA VAL A 88 -39.56 6.50 -60.94
C VAL A 88 -39.81 7.66 -61.89
N THR A 89 -39.41 7.51 -63.15
CA THR A 89 -39.67 8.48 -64.21
C THR A 89 -40.43 7.78 -65.32
N ASP A 90 -41.53 8.37 -65.81
CA ASP A 90 -42.30 7.82 -66.92
C ASP A 90 -41.80 8.30 -68.30
N SER A 91 -42.38 7.76 -69.37
CA SER A 91 -42.05 8.11 -70.76
C SER A 91 -42.26 9.59 -71.11
N ARG A 92 -43.00 10.34 -70.29
CA ARG A 92 -43.28 11.78 -70.44
C ARG A 92 -42.32 12.65 -69.63
N GLY A 93 -41.35 12.05 -68.94
CA GLY A 93 -40.38 12.75 -68.09
C GLY A 93 -40.92 13.16 -66.72
N ARG A 94 -42.10 12.66 -66.31
CA ARG A 94 -42.68 12.98 -64.99
C ARG A 94 -42.20 12.00 -63.95
N THR A 95 -42.09 12.47 -62.71
CA THR A 95 -41.46 11.69 -61.65
C THR A 95 -42.36 11.54 -60.43
N ALA A 96 -42.26 10.39 -59.78
CA ALA A 96 -42.82 10.17 -58.45
C ALA A 96 -41.75 9.61 -57.52
N THR A 97 -41.85 9.98 -56.25
CA THR A 97 -40.88 9.58 -55.21
C THR A 97 -41.61 8.95 -54.04
N LYS A 98 -41.02 7.89 -53.47
CA LYS A 98 -41.50 7.24 -52.25
C LYS A 98 -40.31 6.89 -51.38
N THR A 99 -40.45 7.05 -50.07
CA THR A 99 -39.40 6.72 -49.11
C THR A 99 -39.78 5.50 -48.28
N ALA A 100 -38.76 4.78 -47.82
CA ALA A 100 -38.88 3.74 -46.79
C ALA A 100 -37.66 3.80 -45.87
N SER A 101 -37.87 3.58 -44.58
CA SER A 101 -36.81 3.68 -43.57
C SER A 101 -36.62 2.37 -42.82
N PHE A 102 -35.40 2.15 -42.34
CA PHE A 102 -35.04 1.00 -41.51
C PHE A 102 -33.97 1.40 -40.49
N THR A 103 -33.89 0.66 -39.38
CA THR A 103 -32.93 0.92 -38.30
C THR A 103 -31.83 -0.13 -38.28
N VAL A 104 -30.59 0.34 -38.23
CA VAL A 104 -29.39 -0.48 -38.03
C VAL A 104 -28.94 -0.36 -36.58
N TYR A 105 -28.93 -1.48 -35.87
CA TYR A 105 -28.51 -1.56 -34.47
C TYR A 105 -26.99 -1.48 -34.35
N ALA A 106 -26.52 -0.74 -33.35
CA ALA A 106 -25.10 -0.66 -33.01
C ALA A 106 -24.59 -2.03 -32.57
N TYR A 107 -23.36 -2.36 -33.00
CA TYR A 107 -22.73 -3.62 -32.63
C TYR A 107 -21.26 -3.41 -32.27
N ALA A 108 -20.89 -3.95 -31.12
CA ALA A 108 -19.55 -4.09 -30.62
C ALA A 108 -19.40 -5.46 -29.95
N ALA A 109 -18.16 -5.99 -29.94
CA ALA A 109 -17.81 -7.20 -29.22
C ALA A 109 -18.22 -7.11 -27.74
N PRO A 110 -18.53 -8.23 -27.07
CA PRO A 110 -18.83 -8.20 -25.64
C PRO A 110 -17.64 -7.66 -24.85
N VAL A 111 -17.90 -6.91 -23.78
CA VAL A 111 -16.84 -6.24 -23.01
C VAL A 111 -16.96 -6.53 -21.53
N PHE A 112 -15.80 -6.63 -20.88
CA PHE A 112 -15.70 -6.54 -19.43
C PHE A 112 -15.64 -5.06 -19.03
N SER A 113 -16.47 -4.65 -18.08
CA SER A 113 -16.44 -3.30 -17.51
C SER A 113 -15.72 -3.24 -16.16
N SER A 114 -15.57 -4.37 -15.47
CA SER A 114 -14.72 -4.50 -14.30
C SER A 114 -14.26 -5.95 -14.12
N ILE A 115 -13.08 -6.14 -13.56
CA ILE A 115 -12.50 -7.45 -13.25
C ILE A 115 -11.80 -7.34 -11.90
N THR A 116 -12.05 -8.29 -11.02
CA THR A 116 -11.37 -8.41 -9.73
C THR A 116 -11.06 -9.88 -9.49
N MET A 117 -9.79 -10.16 -9.15
CA MET A 117 -9.33 -11.49 -8.79
C MET A 117 -8.26 -11.43 -7.71
N TYR A 118 -8.28 -12.38 -6.77
CA TYR A 118 -7.32 -12.45 -5.66
C TYR A 118 -7.40 -13.82 -4.96
N ARG A 119 -6.43 -14.13 -4.10
CA ARG A 119 -6.51 -15.28 -3.19
C ARG A 119 -7.47 -15.02 -2.05
N CYS A 120 -8.23 -16.03 -1.66
CA CYS A 120 -9.23 -15.94 -0.62
C CYS A 120 -9.30 -17.20 0.24
N ASN A 121 -10.06 -17.12 1.34
CA ASN A 121 -10.52 -18.26 2.10
C ASN A 121 -11.83 -18.85 1.49
N SER A 122 -12.39 -19.88 2.13
CA SER A 122 -13.63 -20.54 1.68
C SER A 122 -14.86 -19.62 1.64
N ALA A 123 -14.86 -18.53 2.41
CA ALA A 123 -15.93 -17.53 2.43
C ALA A 123 -15.76 -16.44 1.36
N GLY A 124 -14.70 -16.50 0.55
CA GLY A 124 -14.37 -15.47 -0.44
C GLY A 124 -13.74 -14.20 0.15
N THR A 125 -13.37 -14.21 1.44
CA THR A 125 -12.62 -13.10 2.05
C THR A 125 -11.17 -13.16 1.56
N ARG A 126 -10.64 -12.02 1.13
CA ARG A 126 -9.26 -11.91 0.63
C ARG A 126 -8.24 -12.38 1.69
N SER A 127 -7.34 -13.26 1.28
CA SER A 127 -6.24 -13.79 2.09
C SER A 127 -5.03 -14.03 1.19
N ASP A 128 -4.14 -13.04 1.13
CA ASP A 128 -3.01 -13.05 0.20
C ASP A 128 -1.84 -13.91 0.71
N THR A 129 -1.80 -14.31 1.99
CA THR A 129 -0.69 -15.08 2.58
C THR A 129 -1.01 -16.57 2.79
N GLU A 130 -2.27 -16.92 3.01
CA GLU A 130 -2.70 -18.27 3.37
C GLU A 130 -3.87 -18.80 2.54
N GLY A 131 -4.45 -17.96 1.67
CA GLY A 131 -5.65 -18.32 0.92
C GLY A 131 -5.43 -19.51 -0.02
N THR A 132 -6.25 -20.55 0.13
CA THR A 132 -6.26 -21.76 -0.70
C THR A 132 -7.38 -21.77 -1.74
N TYR A 133 -8.04 -20.62 -1.94
CA TYR A 133 -9.11 -20.40 -2.92
C TYR A 133 -8.80 -19.19 -3.79
N GLY A 134 -9.42 -19.15 -4.97
CA GLY A 134 -9.35 -18.00 -5.89
C GLY A 134 -10.71 -17.32 -5.98
N TYR A 135 -10.76 -16.00 -5.80
CA TYR A 135 -11.96 -15.20 -6.01
C TYR A 135 -11.94 -14.59 -7.39
N VAL A 136 -13.07 -14.59 -8.10
CA VAL A 136 -13.27 -13.89 -9.37
C VAL A 136 -14.60 -13.16 -9.34
N LYS A 137 -14.59 -11.85 -9.60
CA LYS A 137 -15.80 -11.05 -9.82
C LYS A 137 -15.61 -10.17 -11.04
N THR A 138 -16.64 -10.10 -11.89
CA THR A 138 -16.60 -9.27 -13.08
C THR A 138 -17.97 -8.72 -13.43
N ASN A 139 -17.99 -7.50 -13.98
CA ASN A 139 -19.13 -6.95 -14.67
C ASN A 139 -18.84 -6.99 -16.17
N PHE A 140 -19.84 -7.39 -16.96
CA PHE A 140 -19.73 -7.51 -18.40
C PHE A 140 -21.08 -7.28 -19.09
N GLY A 141 -21.03 -7.01 -20.40
CA GLY A 141 -22.21 -6.78 -21.24
C GLY A 141 -21.93 -6.96 -22.72
N CYS A 142 -22.99 -6.91 -23.53
CA CYS A 142 -22.93 -6.95 -24.99
C CYS A 142 -23.90 -5.95 -25.61
N SER A 143 -23.74 -5.69 -26.91
CA SER A 143 -24.70 -4.89 -27.67
C SER A 143 -26.06 -5.58 -27.67
N ALA A 144 -27.14 -4.89 -27.33
CA ALA A 144 -28.45 -5.53 -27.08
C ALA A 144 -29.09 -6.16 -28.33
N LEU A 145 -28.89 -5.56 -29.51
CA LEU A 145 -29.47 -6.00 -30.81
C LEU A 145 -30.97 -6.33 -30.69
N ASN A 146 -31.78 -5.30 -30.37
CA ASN A 146 -33.20 -5.45 -30.07
C ASN A 146 -33.52 -6.49 -28.99
N SER A 147 -32.67 -6.57 -27.97
CA SER A 147 -32.73 -7.56 -26.89
C SER A 147 -32.53 -9.01 -27.32
N SER A 148 -32.14 -9.29 -28.57
CA SER A 148 -31.88 -10.65 -29.05
C SER A 148 -30.48 -11.15 -28.68
N ASN A 149 -29.51 -10.24 -28.50
CA ASN A 149 -28.16 -10.65 -28.09
C ASN A 149 -28.10 -10.90 -26.58
N LYS A 150 -27.43 -11.98 -26.20
CA LYS A 150 -27.09 -12.34 -24.82
C LYS A 150 -25.59 -12.64 -24.77
N VAL A 151 -24.99 -12.42 -23.60
CA VAL A 151 -23.59 -12.75 -23.33
C VAL A 151 -23.52 -13.83 -22.26
N THR A 152 -22.69 -14.83 -22.52
CA THR A 152 -22.28 -15.83 -21.55
C THR A 152 -20.84 -15.54 -21.13
N ALA A 153 -20.50 -15.88 -19.89
CA ALA A 153 -19.18 -15.65 -19.33
C ALA A 153 -18.67 -16.88 -18.59
N THR A 154 -17.40 -17.21 -18.78
CA THR A 154 -16.72 -18.30 -18.06
C THR A 154 -15.39 -17.83 -17.49
N ALA A 155 -14.99 -18.42 -16.37
CA ALA A 155 -13.63 -18.33 -15.84
C ALA A 155 -12.99 -19.71 -15.91
N LYS A 156 -11.76 -19.78 -16.42
CA LYS A 156 -10.90 -20.96 -16.38
C LYS A 156 -9.65 -20.63 -15.56
N LEU A 157 -9.53 -21.24 -14.39
CA LEU A 157 -8.37 -21.15 -13.50
C LEU A 157 -7.44 -22.32 -13.79
N MET A 158 -6.15 -22.04 -13.96
CA MET A 158 -5.12 -23.02 -14.30
C MET A 158 -3.88 -22.75 -13.45
N GLN A 159 -3.28 -23.78 -12.86
CA GLN A 159 -1.98 -23.63 -12.20
C GLN A 159 -0.89 -23.42 -13.24
N VAL A 160 -0.08 -22.38 -13.08
CA VAL A 160 1.06 -22.13 -13.98
C VAL A 160 2.10 -23.22 -13.73
N GLY A 161 2.49 -23.94 -14.79
CA GLY A 161 3.44 -25.06 -14.71
C GLY A 161 2.89 -26.33 -14.02
N GLY A 162 1.60 -26.36 -13.67
CA GLY A 162 0.94 -27.51 -13.05
C GLY A 162 -0.18 -28.10 -13.91
N SER A 163 -0.84 -29.15 -13.41
CA SER A 163 -1.97 -29.81 -14.08
C SER A 163 -3.34 -29.35 -13.57
N TYR A 164 -3.39 -28.59 -12.48
CA TYR A 164 -4.66 -28.14 -11.90
C TYR A 164 -5.39 -27.21 -12.87
N THR A 165 -6.64 -27.52 -13.15
CA THR A 165 -7.56 -26.67 -13.92
C THR A 165 -8.97 -26.75 -13.36
N GLN A 166 -9.68 -25.63 -13.35
CA GLN A 166 -11.09 -25.58 -13.00
C GLN A 166 -11.79 -24.51 -13.85
N SER A 167 -12.98 -24.84 -14.35
CA SER A 167 -13.82 -23.89 -15.08
C SER A 167 -15.14 -23.67 -14.36
N THR A 168 -15.67 -22.45 -14.44
CA THR A 168 -17.00 -22.12 -13.92
C THR A 168 -17.66 -21.05 -14.77
N SER A 169 -18.99 -21.00 -14.73
CA SER A 169 -19.78 -19.91 -15.33
C SER A 169 -19.79 -18.70 -14.41
N LEU A 170 -19.81 -17.50 -14.99
CA LEU A 170 -19.86 -16.24 -14.26
C LEU A 170 -21.20 -15.56 -14.49
N THR A 171 -21.70 -14.89 -13.45
CA THR A 171 -22.84 -13.98 -13.54
C THR A 171 -22.35 -12.56 -13.33
N SER A 172 -22.74 -11.65 -14.22
CA SER A 172 -22.31 -10.25 -14.17
C SER A 172 -22.62 -9.63 -12.80
N GLY A 173 -21.63 -9.01 -12.17
CA GLY A 173 -21.75 -8.39 -10.85
C GLY A 173 -21.73 -9.35 -9.66
N THR A 174 -21.62 -10.66 -9.87
CA THR A 174 -21.56 -11.68 -8.80
C THR A 174 -20.17 -12.27 -8.69
N GLY A 175 -19.65 -12.38 -7.46
CA GLY A 175 -18.36 -13.02 -7.20
C GLY A 175 -18.47 -14.55 -7.09
N VAL A 176 -17.46 -15.25 -7.56
CA VAL A 176 -17.35 -16.71 -7.49
C VAL A 176 -16.05 -17.09 -6.80
N VAL A 177 -16.14 -18.06 -5.89
CA VAL A 177 -14.99 -18.69 -5.25
C VAL A 177 -14.67 -19.99 -5.97
N MET A 178 -13.39 -20.16 -6.31
CA MET A 178 -12.84 -21.26 -7.09
C MET A 178 -11.69 -21.91 -6.31
N GLY A 179 -11.24 -23.09 -6.74
CA GLY A 179 -10.16 -23.82 -6.07
C GLY A 179 -10.63 -24.97 -5.18
N GLY A 180 -11.75 -24.78 -4.48
CA GLY A 180 -12.26 -25.76 -3.51
C GLY A 180 -11.27 -26.06 -2.36
N GLY A 181 -10.38 -25.12 -2.04
CA GLY A 181 -9.34 -25.28 -1.02
C GLY A 181 -8.07 -25.98 -1.51
N ASN A 182 -7.98 -26.29 -2.80
CA ASN A 182 -6.88 -27.03 -3.39
C ASN A 182 -5.84 -26.14 -4.08
N LEU A 183 -5.92 -24.81 -3.93
CA LEU A 183 -4.89 -23.93 -4.48
C LEU A 183 -3.67 -23.96 -3.55
N ALA A 184 -2.58 -24.57 -4.02
CA ALA A 184 -1.30 -24.60 -3.35
C ALA A 184 -0.82 -23.17 -3.07
N VAL A 185 -0.38 -22.91 -1.84
CA VAL A 185 0.01 -21.56 -1.36
C VAL A 185 1.29 -21.04 -2.00
N ASP A 186 2.11 -21.90 -2.57
CA ASP A 186 3.36 -21.60 -3.25
C ASP A 186 3.25 -21.53 -4.79
N ALA A 187 2.05 -21.78 -5.35
CA ALA A 187 1.82 -21.78 -6.79
C ALA A 187 1.13 -20.51 -7.29
N THR A 188 1.45 -20.08 -8.51
CA THR A 188 0.71 -19.04 -9.24
C THR A 188 -0.36 -19.69 -10.12
N TYR A 189 -1.52 -19.05 -10.22
CA TYR A 189 -2.63 -19.52 -11.04
C TYR A 189 -3.03 -18.47 -12.09
N SER A 190 -3.13 -18.87 -13.35
CA SER A 190 -3.67 -18.06 -14.44
C SER A 190 -5.20 -18.19 -14.48
N VAL A 191 -5.90 -17.08 -14.66
CA VAL A 191 -7.35 -17.02 -14.84
C VAL A 191 -7.64 -16.45 -16.23
N VAL A 192 -8.25 -17.27 -17.09
CA VAL A 192 -8.76 -16.85 -18.38
C VAL A 192 -10.27 -16.64 -18.28
N LEU A 193 -10.71 -15.40 -18.46
CA LEU A 193 -12.11 -15.03 -18.56
C LEU A 193 -12.50 -14.96 -20.03
N THR A 194 -13.63 -15.56 -20.39
CA THR A 194 -14.13 -15.59 -21.76
C THR A 194 -15.57 -15.11 -21.79
N LEU A 195 -15.84 -14.07 -22.58
CA LEU A 195 -17.20 -13.67 -22.96
C LEU A 195 -17.51 -14.23 -24.33
N THR A 196 -18.72 -14.72 -24.52
CA THR A 196 -19.25 -15.12 -25.83
C THR A 196 -20.65 -14.56 -25.97
N ASP A 197 -20.86 -13.70 -26.96
CA ASP A 197 -22.18 -13.21 -27.29
C ASP A 197 -22.93 -14.16 -28.22
N THR A 198 -24.24 -13.97 -28.38
CA THR A 198 -25.09 -14.87 -29.17
C THR A 198 -24.73 -14.81 -30.66
N VAL A 199 -24.16 -13.69 -31.11
CA VAL A 199 -23.64 -13.52 -32.48
C VAL A 199 -22.38 -14.39 -32.72
N GLY A 200 -21.71 -14.85 -31.65
CA GLY A 200 -20.54 -15.73 -31.67
C GLY A 200 -19.22 -14.97 -31.54
N THR A 201 -19.23 -13.68 -31.21
CA THR A 201 -18.01 -12.91 -30.97
C THR A 201 -17.48 -13.20 -29.57
N ILE A 202 -16.18 -13.45 -29.52
CA ILE A 202 -15.47 -13.82 -28.29
C ILE A 202 -14.56 -12.67 -27.87
N SER A 203 -14.59 -12.35 -26.57
CA SER A 203 -13.63 -11.47 -25.93
C SER A 203 -13.00 -12.19 -24.74
N THR A 204 -11.68 -12.12 -24.62
CA THR A 204 -10.94 -12.79 -23.54
C THR A 204 -10.16 -11.80 -22.69
N TYR A 205 -9.96 -12.16 -21.43
CA TYR A 205 -9.04 -11.50 -20.52
C TYR A 205 -8.24 -12.55 -19.76
N THR A 206 -6.92 -12.37 -19.67
CA THR A 206 -6.03 -13.23 -18.88
C THR A 206 -5.45 -12.43 -17.73
N GLY A 207 -5.67 -12.91 -16.51
CA GLY A 207 -5.06 -12.38 -15.28
C GLY A 207 -4.43 -13.50 -14.45
N GLU A 208 -3.87 -13.12 -13.30
CA GLU A 208 -3.18 -14.05 -12.41
C GLU A 208 -3.62 -13.88 -10.96
N ILE A 209 -3.65 -15.01 -10.24
CA ILE A 209 -3.71 -15.10 -8.80
C ILE A 209 -2.31 -15.60 -8.36
N SER A 210 -1.49 -14.69 -7.83
CA SER A 210 -0.10 -14.95 -7.42
C SER A 210 0.00 -15.98 -6.28
N SER A 211 1.18 -16.56 -6.05
CA SER A 211 1.45 -17.39 -4.86
C SER A 211 1.20 -16.61 -3.56
N ALA A 212 0.73 -17.30 -2.53
CA ALA A 212 0.45 -16.73 -1.21
C ALA A 212 1.73 -16.49 -0.40
N ALA A 213 2.74 -17.34 -0.61
CA ALA A 213 4.09 -17.09 -0.13
C ALA A 213 4.95 -16.60 -1.30
N TYR A 214 5.49 -15.39 -1.19
CA TYR A 214 6.59 -14.96 -2.05
C TYR A 214 7.88 -15.53 -1.48
N ILE A 215 8.45 -16.56 -2.09
CA ILE A 215 9.85 -16.93 -1.81
C ILE A 215 10.75 -15.75 -2.18
N MET A 216 10.49 -15.18 -3.36
CA MET A 216 11.11 -13.96 -3.86
C MET A 216 10.07 -13.20 -4.70
N HIS A 217 9.88 -11.91 -4.44
CA HIS A 217 9.04 -11.02 -5.21
C HIS A 217 9.87 -9.89 -5.80
N ILE A 218 9.79 -9.67 -7.12
CA ILE A 218 10.40 -8.52 -7.78
C ILE A 218 9.28 -7.51 -8.06
N LYS A 219 9.42 -6.29 -7.53
CA LYS A 219 8.43 -5.22 -7.75
C LYS A 219 8.33 -4.89 -9.24
N LYS A 220 7.12 -4.60 -9.72
CA LYS A 220 6.90 -4.11 -11.08
C LYS A 220 7.83 -2.93 -11.37
N GLY A 221 8.63 -3.03 -12.44
CA GLY A 221 9.69 -2.06 -12.76
C GLY A 221 11.09 -2.47 -12.28
N GLY A 222 11.22 -3.57 -11.53
CA GLY A 222 12.51 -4.16 -11.16
C GLY A 222 13.27 -3.41 -10.06
N ARG A 223 12.63 -2.45 -9.38
CA ARG A 223 13.30 -1.53 -8.46
C ARG A 223 13.29 -1.97 -7.00
N ALA A 224 12.68 -3.10 -6.65
CA ALA A 224 12.72 -3.63 -5.27
C ALA A 224 12.55 -5.15 -5.24
N VAL A 225 13.04 -5.79 -4.18
CA VAL A 225 12.95 -7.25 -3.95
C VAL A 225 12.36 -7.54 -2.57
N GLY A 226 11.46 -8.52 -2.47
CA GLY A 226 10.91 -9.02 -1.22
C GLY A 226 11.21 -10.51 -1.02
N PHE A 227 11.61 -10.92 0.18
CA PHE A 227 11.77 -12.33 0.57
C PHE A 227 10.77 -12.67 1.68
N GLY A 228 9.94 -13.68 1.45
CA GLY A 228 8.85 -14.04 2.36
C GLY A 228 7.68 -13.07 2.38
N MET A 229 7.69 -12.04 1.51
CA MET A 229 6.66 -11.01 1.41
C MET A 229 6.76 -10.29 0.05
N ALA A 230 5.75 -9.47 -0.26
CA ALA A 230 5.83 -8.54 -1.38
C ALA A 230 6.94 -7.48 -1.13
N ALA A 231 7.59 -7.04 -2.20
CA ALA A 231 8.63 -6.02 -2.16
C ALA A 231 8.06 -4.65 -1.76
N GLY A 232 8.74 -3.93 -0.86
CA GLY A 232 8.33 -2.62 -0.35
C GLY A 232 8.69 -1.43 -1.23
N GLU A 233 9.28 -0.39 -0.63
CA GLU A 233 9.70 0.84 -1.33
C GLU A 233 10.76 0.57 -2.39
N ASP A 234 10.83 1.45 -3.39
CA ASP A 234 11.86 1.36 -4.42
C ASP A 234 13.26 1.46 -3.80
N GLU A 235 14.22 0.76 -4.41
CA GLU A 235 15.61 0.65 -4.00
C GLU A 235 15.81 -0.05 -2.64
N THR A 236 14.86 -0.91 -2.26
CA THR A 236 14.94 -1.69 -1.01
C THR A 236 14.85 -3.20 -1.19
N VAL A 237 15.32 -3.92 -0.16
CA VAL A 237 15.04 -5.34 0.04
C VAL A 237 14.18 -5.50 1.29
N SER A 238 13.00 -6.09 1.14
CA SER A 238 12.05 -6.33 2.24
C SER A 238 12.12 -7.79 2.70
N PHE A 239 12.26 -8.03 3.99
CA PHE A 239 12.30 -9.37 4.57
C PHE A 239 11.07 -9.60 5.47
N GLY A 240 10.14 -10.41 4.99
CA GLY A 240 9.03 -10.94 5.81
C GLY A 240 9.46 -12.13 6.67
N TRP A 241 10.60 -12.73 6.31
CA TRP A 241 11.28 -13.76 7.10
C TRP A 241 12.30 -13.15 8.06
N LYS A 242 12.67 -13.89 9.11
CA LYS A 242 13.80 -13.53 9.97
C LYS A 242 15.09 -13.54 9.15
N VAL A 243 15.89 -12.48 9.25
CA VAL A 243 17.22 -12.42 8.64
C VAL A 243 18.22 -13.08 9.57
N LYS A 244 18.76 -14.23 9.15
CA LYS A 244 19.87 -14.92 9.83
C LYS A 244 21.08 -14.86 8.92
N LEU A 245 22.09 -14.08 9.32
CA LEU A 245 23.35 -13.96 8.59
C LEU A 245 24.35 -14.99 9.12
N GLU A 246 25.09 -15.64 8.22
CA GLU A 246 26.17 -16.57 8.58
C GLU A 246 27.34 -15.84 9.25
N ASN A 247 27.65 -14.64 8.76
CA ASN A 247 28.60 -13.71 9.36
C ASN A 247 27.86 -12.44 9.79
N PRO A 248 28.21 -11.82 10.93
CA PRO A 248 27.64 -10.54 11.31
C PRO A 248 27.80 -9.50 10.20
N LEU A 249 26.76 -8.71 9.97
CA LEU A 249 26.87 -7.55 9.10
C LEU A 249 27.88 -6.59 9.72
N GLU A 250 28.93 -6.26 8.98
CA GLU A 250 29.91 -5.30 9.49
C GLU A 250 29.21 -3.98 9.80
N VAL A 251 29.61 -3.36 10.90
CA VAL A 251 28.99 -2.12 11.40
C VAL A 251 29.19 -0.95 10.40
N THR A 252 30.21 -1.04 9.53
CA THR A 252 30.44 -0.19 8.34
C THR A 252 29.34 -0.30 7.28
N GLN A 253 28.60 -1.40 7.28
CA GLN A 253 27.53 -1.74 6.36
C GLN A 253 26.18 -1.95 7.11
N GLY A 254 26.17 -1.83 8.43
CA GLY A 254 25.06 -2.12 9.34
C GLY A 254 23.98 -1.04 9.43
N GLY A 255 23.82 -0.22 8.40
CA GLY A 255 22.75 0.78 8.33
C GLY A 255 22.95 2.01 9.23
N THR A 256 24.12 2.18 9.84
CA THR A 256 24.46 3.40 10.60
C THR A 256 24.81 4.57 9.69
N GLY A 257 25.11 4.34 8.41
CA GLY A 257 25.59 5.35 7.46
C GLY A 257 27.09 5.68 7.56
N GLY A 258 27.84 5.00 8.44
CA GLY A 258 29.29 5.19 8.58
C GLY A 258 30.09 4.12 7.86
N SER A 259 31.11 4.49 7.06
CA SER A 259 31.97 3.55 6.32
C SER A 259 33.16 3.00 7.14
N THR A 260 33.27 3.37 8.42
CA THR A 260 34.28 2.85 9.37
C THR A 260 33.59 2.49 10.69
N ALA A 261 34.17 1.56 11.45
CA ALA A 261 33.66 1.21 12.78
C ALA A 261 33.54 2.44 13.69
N SER A 262 34.48 3.40 13.58
CA SER A 262 34.43 4.65 14.32
C SER A 262 33.25 5.54 13.93
N ALA A 263 33.00 5.71 12.62
CA ALA A 263 31.89 6.53 12.13
C ALA A 263 30.54 5.93 12.51
N ALA A 264 30.42 4.60 12.44
CA ALA A 264 29.21 3.90 12.81
C ALA A 264 28.92 3.96 14.32
N CYS A 265 29.95 3.82 15.18
CA CYS A 265 29.81 4.08 16.62
C CYS A 265 29.34 5.50 16.90
N ALA A 266 29.87 6.50 16.20
CA ALA A 266 29.44 7.89 16.34
C ALA A 266 27.97 8.08 15.95
N ASN A 267 27.52 7.45 14.86
CA ASN A 267 26.14 7.57 14.37
C ASN A 267 25.10 6.95 15.31
N ILE A 268 25.50 5.97 16.14
CA ILE A 268 24.64 5.39 17.19
C ILE A 268 24.89 6.02 18.58
N GLY A 269 25.80 7.01 18.69
CA GLY A 269 26.16 7.65 19.95
C GLY A 269 26.91 6.75 20.95
N ALA A 270 27.60 5.71 20.47
CA ALA A 270 28.37 4.80 21.32
C ALA A 270 29.74 5.38 21.69
N VAL A 271 30.14 5.19 22.96
CA VAL A 271 31.47 5.56 23.47
C VAL A 271 32.41 4.36 23.39
N LYS A 272 33.62 4.54 22.85
CA LYS A 272 34.62 3.47 22.71
C LYS A 272 35.21 3.07 24.07
N LYS A 273 35.67 1.82 24.16
CA LYS A 273 36.34 1.25 25.34
C LYS A 273 37.64 2.00 25.75
N SER A 274 38.31 2.66 24.81
CA SER A 274 39.57 3.36 25.06
C SER A 274 39.71 4.61 24.21
N GLY A 275 40.16 5.71 24.82
CA GLY A 275 40.54 6.95 24.14
C GLY A 275 39.39 7.83 23.66
N ASP A 276 38.15 7.52 24.02
CA ASP A 276 37.00 8.35 23.65
C ASP A 276 36.72 9.42 24.70
N THR A 277 36.08 10.52 24.27
CA THR A 277 35.71 11.63 25.15
C THR A 277 34.23 11.90 25.03
N MET A 278 33.50 11.85 26.14
CA MET A 278 32.13 12.36 26.19
C MET A 278 32.18 13.89 26.17
N THR A 279 31.44 14.53 25.25
CA THR A 279 31.27 15.99 25.22
C THR A 279 29.89 16.38 25.76
N GLY A 280 29.81 17.52 26.44
CA GLY A 280 28.58 17.95 27.12
C GLY A 280 28.41 17.35 28.52
N ASN A 281 27.23 17.55 29.12
CA ASN A 281 26.92 17.10 30.47
C ASN A 281 26.40 15.65 30.47
N LEU A 282 26.96 14.79 31.33
CA LEU A 282 26.40 13.45 31.59
C LEU A 282 25.21 13.56 32.57
N SER A 283 24.01 13.28 32.09
CA SER A 283 22.80 13.26 32.93
C SER A 283 22.43 11.82 33.31
N ILE A 284 22.58 11.46 34.59
CA ILE A 284 22.18 10.15 35.13
C ILE A 284 20.86 10.35 35.88
N SER A 285 19.79 9.70 35.41
CA SER A 285 18.48 9.74 36.05
C SER A 285 18.18 8.42 36.74
N GLY A 286 17.65 8.48 37.96
CA GLY A 286 17.32 7.33 38.78
C GLY A 286 16.34 7.72 39.87
N TYR A 287 15.65 6.75 40.46
CA TYR A 287 14.71 7.00 41.54
C TYR A 287 15.47 7.31 42.84
N LEU A 288 15.20 8.48 43.42
CA LEU A 288 15.77 9.04 44.66
C LEU A 288 17.27 9.36 44.63
N TYR A 289 18.13 8.41 44.24
CA TYR A 289 19.59 8.51 44.35
C TYR A 289 20.32 8.05 43.08
N PRO A 290 20.33 8.86 42.00
CA PRO A 290 21.12 8.55 40.82
C PRO A 290 22.63 8.60 41.12
N SER A 291 23.41 7.69 40.52
CA SER A 291 24.83 7.54 40.85
C SER A 291 25.72 7.14 39.67
N LEU A 292 26.97 7.61 39.68
CA LEU A 292 28.08 7.05 38.91
C LEU A 292 28.93 6.14 39.80
N ASN A 293 29.07 4.88 39.41
CA ASN A 293 29.85 3.87 40.14
C ASN A 293 31.18 3.58 39.45
N LEU A 294 32.28 3.68 40.18
CA LEU A 294 33.59 3.18 39.78
C LEU A 294 33.84 1.84 40.50
N MET A 295 33.84 0.75 39.72
CA MET A 295 33.82 -0.62 40.24
C MET A 295 35.09 -1.37 39.84
N PRO A 296 36.12 -1.45 40.71
CA PRO A 296 37.27 -2.30 40.48
C PRO A 296 36.84 -3.77 40.29
N THR A 297 37.43 -4.45 39.30
CA THR A 297 37.15 -5.86 39.00
C THR A 297 38.29 -6.80 39.42
N TYR A 298 39.38 -6.27 39.95
CA TYR A 298 40.54 -7.04 40.38
C TYR A 298 40.21 -7.89 41.62
N ASN A 299 40.63 -9.17 41.60
CA ASN A 299 40.52 -10.10 42.73
C ASN A 299 39.11 -10.24 43.34
N GLY A 300 38.05 -10.05 42.54
CA GLY A 300 36.67 -10.19 43.01
C GLY A 300 36.25 -9.20 44.10
N THR A 301 36.92 -8.04 44.22
CA THR A 301 36.56 -7.03 45.23
C THR A 301 35.13 -6.50 45.03
N GLY A 302 34.45 -6.23 46.14
CA GLY A 302 33.14 -5.59 46.16
C GLY A 302 33.20 -4.06 46.28
N ASN A 303 34.39 -3.49 46.56
CA ASN A 303 34.60 -2.07 46.84
C ASN A 303 34.11 -1.19 45.70
N ARG A 304 33.59 0.00 46.01
CA ARG A 304 33.13 0.97 45.00
C ARG A 304 33.44 2.40 45.41
N THR A 305 33.78 3.23 44.43
CA THR A 305 33.72 4.69 44.58
C THR A 305 32.44 5.18 43.90
N VAL A 306 31.64 5.97 44.61
CA VAL A 306 30.31 6.38 44.14
C VAL A 306 30.18 7.90 44.23
N PHE A 307 29.80 8.51 43.10
CA PHE A 307 29.29 9.88 43.04
C PHE A 307 27.77 9.80 42.95
N GLU A 308 27.07 10.19 44.01
CA GLU A 308 25.62 10.04 44.11
C GLU A 308 24.95 11.41 44.32
N GLY A 309 23.81 11.61 43.67
CA GLY A 309 22.88 12.69 43.97
C GLY A 309 21.75 12.20 44.87
N SER A 310 20.96 13.12 45.40
CA SER A 310 19.81 12.84 46.24
C SER A 310 18.64 13.74 45.88
N TYR A 311 17.43 13.17 45.87
CA TYR A 311 16.17 13.89 45.59
C TYR A 311 15.91 15.07 46.54
N VAL A 312 16.52 15.08 47.73
CA VAL A 312 16.37 16.19 48.68
C VAL A 312 17.33 17.35 48.43
N GLY A 313 18.28 17.24 47.49
CA GLY A 313 19.23 18.31 47.18
C GLY A 313 20.60 18.17 47.82
N ALA A 314 21.06 16.93 48.01
CA ALA A 314 22.41 16.61 48.45
C ALA A 314 23.17 15.82 47.38
N SER A 315 24.50 15.92 47.41
CA SER A 315 25.41 15.16 46.55
C SER A 315 26.57 14.63 47.39
N SER A 316 26.96 13.37 47.18
CA SER A 316 28.09 12.77 47.90
C SER A 316 29.14 12.14 46.98
N PHE A 317 30.39 12.25 47.43
CA PHE A 317 31.50 11.41 47.00
C PHE A 317 31.75 10.38 48.10
N SER A 318 31.61 9.09 47.78
CA SER A 318 31.66 8.03 48.79
C SER A 318 32.52 6.84 48.39
N SER A 319 33.10 6.19 49.40
CA SER A 319 33.89 4.96 49.29
C SER A 319 33.17 3.86 50.06
N TRP A 320 32.75 2.81 49.35
CA TRP A 320 32.00 1.67 49.88
C TRP A 320 32.93 0.47 50.02
N GLU A 321 32.77 -0.27 51.12
CA GLU A 321 33.51 -1.52 51.36
C GLU A 321 32.98 -2.70 50.53
N ASP A 322 31.73 -2.60 50.05
CA ASP A 322 31.11 -3.64 49.24
C ASP A 322 29.94 -3.09 48.39
N SER A 323 29.18 -4.00 47.79
CA SER A 323 28.03 -3.68 46.95
C SER A 323 26.76 -3.30 47.71
N THR A 324 26.72 -3.49 49.03
CA THR A 324 25.53 -3.26 49.86
C THR A 324 25.34 -1.80 50.23
N GLY A 325 26.44 -1.03 50.32
CA GLY A 325 26.43 0.36 50.74
C GLY A 325 26.18 0.57 52.24
N ASN A 326 26.15 -0.52 53.02
CA ASN A 326 25.96 -0.48 54.47
C ASN A 326 27.23 -0.07 55.21
N ASN A 327 28.40 -0.22 54.59
CA ASN A 327 29.68 0.22 55.13
C ASN A 327 30.32 1.20 54.15
N ARG A 328 30.28 2.50 54.47
CA ARG A 328 30.80 3.54 53.58
C ARG A 328 31.13 4.84 54.28
N ARG A 329 32.15 5.53 53.77
CA ARG A 329 32.44 6.93 54.13
C ARG A 329 32.07 7.85 53.00
N MET A 330 31.50 9.00 53.30
CA MET A 330 31.10 9.97 52.30
C MET A 330 31.36 11.41 52.71
N LEU A 331 31.83 12.19 51.76
CA LEU A 331 31.78 13.64 51.81
C LEU A 331 30.47 14.07 51.16
N GLU A 332 29.52 14.59 51.94
CA GLU A 332 28.24 15.10 51.43
C GLU A 332 28.26 16.63 51.39
N VAL A 333 27.84 17.18 50.25
CA VAL A 333 27.53 18.59 50.05
C VAL A 333 26.02 18.75 49.90
N ARG A 334 25.44 19.69 50.65
CA ARG A 334 24.00 19.98 50.69
C ARG A 334 23.73 21.34 50.05
N ASN A 335 22.71 21.43 49.21
CA ASN A 335 22.27 22.73 48.70
C ASN A 335 21.51 23.53 49.78
N GLY A 336 21.36 24.83 49.56
CA GLY A 336 20.72 25.74 50.53
C GLY A 336 19.23 25.47 50.78
N SER A 337 18.55 24.75 49.88
CA SER A 337 17.14 24.34 50.08
C SER A 337 17.03 23.12 51.00
N TYR A 338 17.98 22.20 50.93
CA TYR A 338 18.04 21.04 51.82
C TYR A 338 18.54 21.44 53.20
N GLN A 339 19.58 22.27 53.24
CA GLN A 339 20.15 22.78 54.48
C GLN A 339 20.67 24.20 54.30
N SER A 340 19.94 25.16 54.88
CA SER A 340 20.24 26.59 54.78
C SER A 340 21.39 27.03 55.69
N ASP A 341 21.69 26.26 56.75
CA ASP A 341 22.81 26.54 57.66
C ASP A 341 24.15 26.08 57.06
N LEU A 342 25.06 27.03 56.82
CA LEU A 342 26.41 26.77 56.31
C LEU A 342 27.21 25.81 57.20
N ASN A 343 26.91 25.76 58.51
CA ASN A 343 27.60 24.84 59.43
C ASN A 343 27.34 23.35 59.09
N HIS A 344 26.34 23.08 58.26
CA HIS A 344 25.92 21.76 57.83
C HIS A 344 25.93 21.59 56.30
N ALA A 345 26.44 22.58 55.56
CA ALA A 345 26.49 22.55 54.10
C ALA A 345 27.45 21.46 53.57
N VAL A 346 28.52 21.15 54.33
CA VAL A 346 29.42 20.04 54.04
C VAL A 346 29.59 19.19 55.30
N VAL A 347 29.36 17.88 55.18
CA VAL A 347 29.51 16.93 56.28
C VAL A 347 30.29 15.69 55.86
N LEU A 348 31.00 15.10 56.81
CA LEU A 348 31.48 13.73 56.71
C LEU A 348 30.38 12.82 57.24
N ARG A 349 29.93 11.85 56.46
CA ARG A 349 29.13 10.75 56.98
C ARG A 349 29.88 9.44 56.93
N ASP A 350 29.59 8.63 57.93
CA ASP A 350 30.08 7.27 58.07
C ASP A 350 28.85 6.38 58.20
N VAL A 351 28.82 5.30 57.45
CA VAL A 351 27.80 4.27 57.54
C VAL A 351 28.51 3.02 57.97
N ASP A 352 28.09 2.44 59.09
CA ASP A 352 28.62 1.20 59.65
C ASP A 352 27.43 0.27 59.94
N GLY A 353 27.41 -0.89 59.30
CA GLY A 353 26.29 -1.84 59.36
C GLY A 353 24.94 -1.25 58.93
N GLY A 354 24.92 -0.23 58.06
CA GLY A 354 23.72 0.48 57.62
C GLY A 354 23.28 1.62 58.56
N THR A 355 23.98 1.81 59.68
CA THR A 355 23.72 2.90 60.64
C THR A 355 24.48 4.16 60.23
N TYR A 356 23.80 5.30 60.15
CA TYR A 356 24.38 6.55 59.68
C TYR A 356 24.88 7.43 60.84
N TYR A 357 26.13 7.85 60.74
CA TYR A 357 26.76 8.86 61.59
C TYR A 357 27.08 10.10 60.76
N THR A 358 26.87 11.28 61.31
CA THR A 358 27.14 12.56 60.63
C THR A 358 28.04 13.42 61.49
N TYR A 359 29.14 13.86 60.91
CA TYR A 359 30.15 14.72 61.53
C TYR A 359 30.23 16.03 60.75
N ARG A 360 30.14 17.15 61.47
CA ARG A 360 30.29 18.48 60.88
C ARG A 360 31.74 18.74 60.50
N MET A 361 31.96 19.42 59.38
CA MET A 361 33.28 19.92 58.99
C MET A 361 33.45 21.36 59.47
N PHE A 362 34.44 21.61 60.32
CA PHE A 362 34.66 22.94 60.90
C PHE A 362 35.15 23.96 59.85
N HIS A 363 34.58 25.18 59.87
CA HIS A 363 35.05 26.31 59.07
C HIS A 363 35.15 27.60 59.92
N ALA A 364 35.92 28.58 59.46
CA ALA A 364 36.25 29.79 60.21
C ALA A 364 35.04 30.71 60.54
N GLY A 365 33.89 30.46 59.93
CA GLY A 365 32.65 31.23 60.12
C GLY A 365 31.63 30.54 61.02
N MET A 366 31.95 29.39 61.62
CA MET A 366 31.03 28.69 62.53
C MET A 366 30.91 29.43 63.86
N GLU A 367 29.68 29.61 64.33
CA GLU A 367 29.40 30.21 65.66
C GLU A 367 29.85 29.31 66.81
N THR A 368 29.85 27.99 66.62
CA THR A 368 30.36 27.03 67.61
C THR A 368 31.89 26.88 67.47
N PRO A 369 32.69 27.26 68.49
CA PRO A 369 34.14 27.10 68.47
C PRO A 369 34.55 25.64 68.29
N ILE A 370 35.73 25.39 67.69
CA ILE A 370 36.33 24.06 67.67
C ILE A 370 36.50 23.60 69.13
N PRO A 371 35.91 22.45 69.54
CA PRO A 371 36.08 21.97 70.91
C PRO A 371 37.56 21.71 71.19
N ILE A 372 38.16 22.57 72.02
CA ILE A 372 39.58 22.50 72.39
C ILE A 372 39.92 21.15 73.05
N ALA A 373 38.94 20.57 73.77
CA ALA A 373 39.08 19.28 74.44
C ALA A 373 39.24 18.08 73.48
N ASN A 374 38.81 18.20 72.22
CA ASN A 374 38.75 17.08 71.26
C ASN A 374 39.55 17.36 69.98
N GLY A 375 40.79 17.85 70.13
CA GLY A 375 41.79 17.82 69.04
C GLY A 375 42.19 19.16 68.45
N GLY A 376 41.66 20.29 68.92
CA GLY A 376 42.05 21.62 68.43
C GLY A 376 43.49 22.03 68.77
N THR A 377 44.15 21.34 69.71
CA THR A 377 45.50 21.67 70.19
C THR A 377 46.47 20.50 70.19
N ALA A 378 46.02 19.28 69.86
CA ALA A 378 46.78 18.03 70.05
C ALA A 378 47.28 17.76 71.50
N ALA A 379 46.76 18.48 72.50
CA ALA A 379 47.15 18.34 73.90
C ALA A 379 46.30 17.30 74.64
N THR A 380 46.94 16.51 75.51
CA THR A 380 46.27 15.53 76.39
C THR A 380 45.97 16.08 77.80
N THR A 381 46.33 17.33 78.09
CA THR A 381 46.06 18.02 79.36
C THR A 381 45.60 19.46 79.12
N SER A 382 44.80 20.02 80.03
CA SER A 382 44.31 21.39 79.94
C SER A 382 45.45 22.43 79.86
N LYS A 383 46.56 22.20 80.59
CA LYS A 383 47.72 23.09 80.57
C LYS A 383 48.43 23.10 79.20
N SER A 384 48.62 21.92 78.62
CA SER A 384 49.20 21.80 77.28
C SER A 384 48.28 22.42 76.22
N ALA A 385 46.96 22.30 76.36
CA ALA A 385 46.01 22.93 75.46
C ALA A 385 46.09 24.45 75.51
N LEU A 386 46.15 25.04 76.73
CA LEU A 386 46.31 26.48 76.92
C LEU A 386 47.63 27.00 76.33
N ASN A 387 48.74 26.29 76.57
CA ASN A 387 50.03 26.62 75.97
C ASN A 387 49.99 26.59 74.44
N ASN A 388 49.37 25.56 73.85
CA ASN A 388 49.28 25.42 72.40
C ASN A 388 48.38 26.48 71.76
N LEU A 389 47.47 27.09 72.53
CA LEU A 389 46.66 28.24 72.12
C LEU A 389 47.37 29.59 72.36
N GLY A 390 48.57 29.61 72.93
CA GLY A 390 49.27 30.83 73.31
C GLY A 390 48.62 31.59 74.46
N ILE A 391 47.74 30.94 75.24
CA ILE A 391 47.06 31.53 76.40
C ILE A 391 47.93 31.28 77.62
N PHE A 392 48.72 32.28 78.01
CA PHE A 392 49.55 32.23 79.21
C PHE A 392 48.81 32.88 80.38
N TYR A 393 48.49 32.10 81.42
CA TYR A 393 48.26 32.67 82.75
C TYR A 393 49.55 32.55 83.56
N SER A 394 49.91 33.63 84.27
CA SER A 394 50.98 33.62 85.26
C SER A 394 50.70 32.54 86.31
N ALA A 395 51.71 31.72 86.59
CA ALA A 395 51.60 30.66 87.57
C ALA A 395 51.12 31.18 88.93
N THR A 396 49.94 30.72 89.34
CA THR A 396 49.61 30.53 90.76
C THR A 396 48.98 29.15 90.89
#